data_AF-W4LMD6-F1
#
_entry.id   AF-W4LMD6-F1
#
_cell.length_a   1.000
_cell.length_b   1.000
_cell.length_c   1.000
_cell.angle_alpha   90.00
_cell.angle_beta   90.00
_cell.angle_gamma   90.00
#
_symmetry.space_group_name_H-M   'P 1'
#
loop_
_entity.id
_entity.type
_entity.pdbx_description
1 polymer ?
#
loop_
_entity_poly.entity_id
_entity_poly.type
_entity_poly.pdbx_seq_one_letter_code
_entity_poly.pdbx_strand_id
1 'polypeptide(L)'
;MPSFREQLFLQFACQGISGSIDSFQSKYQPKKENRFNFDEITYETSPAKLSEGCLEFEISSKIPQDELLDRNDFESYFSAIKNVLAPDEKQPIATDMENIVHEVAGDEEVKERDYVRLRYRYSFDEVCSNDVIAEEITKYQEDPGARELPEIANVNTLAGRLVLLLIEDFFQNEATARMDRLIEANQHVRQSFKQQMQAASTS
;
A
#
# COMPACT_ATOMS: atom_id res chain seq x y z
N MET A 1 13.20 -16.64 14.85
CA MET A 1 13.69 -15.26 15.04
C MET A 1 14.26 -14.80 13.72
N PRO A 2 13.98 -13.56 13.28
CA PRO A 2 14.55 -13.01 12.07
C PRO A 2 16.06 -12.81 12.21
N SER A 3 16.80 -13.16 11.17
CA SER A 3 18.23 -12.88 11.01
C SER A 3 18.50 -11.37 10.98
N PHE A 4 19.74 -10.97 11.24
CA PHE A 4 20.14 -9.56 11.15
C PHE A 4 19.87 -8.94 9.77
N ARG A 5 20.08 -9.71 8.70
CA ARG A 5 19.74 -9.29 7.33
C ARG A 5 18.24 -8.99 7.21
N GLU A 6 17.39 -9.89 7.66
CA GLU A 6 15.93 -9.72 7.60
C GLU A 6 15.46 -8.52 8.42
N GLN A 7 16.08 -8.27 9.57
CA GLN A 7 15.77 -7.11 10.41
C GLN A 7 16.13 -5.78 9.72
N LEU A 8 17.32 -5.70 9.11
CA LEU A 8 17.73 -4.53 8.34
C LEU A 8 16.82 -4.30 7.14
N PHE A 9 16.50 -5.36 6.40
CA PHE A 9 15.64 -5.25 5.22
C PHE A 9 14.23 -4.80 5.61
N LEU A 10 13.69 -5.35 6.71
CA LEU A 10 12.41 -4.90 7.28
C LEU A 10 12.45 -3.43 7.68
N GLN A 11 13.53 -2.97 8.32
CA GLN A 11 13.68 -1.57 8.72
C GLN A 11 13.62 -0.62 7.52
N PHE A 12 14.40 -0.89 6.48
CA PHE A 12 14.43 -0.04 5.28
C PHE A 12 13.15 -0.15 4.45
N ALA A 13 12.51 -1.31 4.41
CA ALA A 13 11.18 -1.45 3.82
C ALA A 13 10.14 -0.59 4.55
N CYS A 14 10.15 -0.58 5.88
CA CYS A 14 9.29 0.30 6.68
C CYS A 14 9.57 1.78 6.40
N GLN A 15 10.84 2.18 6.27
CA GLN A 15 11.22 3.56 5.93
C GLN A 15 10.68 3.97 4.56
N GLY A 16 10.84 3.12 3.54
CA GLY A 16 10.30 3.38 2.21
C GLY A 16 8.78 3.54 2.20
N ILE A 17 8.06 2.64 2.90
CA ILE A 17 6.61 2.74 3.07
C ILE A 17 6.22 4.04 3.79
N SER A 18 6.95 4.42 4.85
CA SER A 18 6.72 5.70 5.53
C SER A 18 6.89 6.90 4.59
N GLY A 19 7.90 6.89 3.73
CA GLY A 19 8.06 7.93 2.70
C GLY A 19 6.86 8.02 1.74
N SER A 20 6.27 6.88 1.37
CA SER A 20 5.04 6.83 0.56
C SER A 20 3.84 7.41 1.33
N ILE A 21 3.67 7.03 2.60
CA ILE A 21 2.60 7.56 3.47
C ILE A 21 2.71 9.08 3.61
N ASP A 22 3.91 9.60 3.87
CA ASP A 22 4.16 11.03 4.03
C ASP A 22 3.83 11.82 2.75
N SER A 23 4.17 11.25 1.58
CA SER A 23 3.81 11.81 0.27
C SER A 23 2.29 11.93 0.10
N PHE A 24 1.54 10.86 0.40
CA PHE A 24 0.07 10.90 0.33
C PHE A 24 -0.58 11.81 1.36
N GLN A 25 -0.09 11.83 2.60
CA GLN A 25 -0.57 12.72 3.65
C GLN A 25 -0.29 14.20 3.34
N SER A 26 0.77 14.49 2.59
CA SER A 26 1.08 15.83 2.11
C SER A 26 0.22 16.23 0.92
N LYS A 27 -0.12 15.27 0.05
CA LYS A 27 -0.93 15.48 -1.17
C LYS A 27 -2.44 15.57 -0.86
N TYR A 28 -2.91 14.82 0.11
CA TYR A 28 -4.33 14.66 0.45
C TYR A 28 -4.63 15.10 1.89
N GLN A 29 -5.83 14.84 2.41
CA GLN A 29 -6.16 15.24 3.79
C GLN A 29 -5.57 14.23 4.79
N PRO A 30 -4.57 14.59 5.60
CA PRO A 30 -3.98 13.64 6.55
C PRO A 30 -4.99 13.24 7.64
N LYS A 31 -4.89 11.99 8.10
CA LYS A 31 -5.63 11.44 9.24
C LYS A 31 -4.64 10.87 10.26
N LYS A 32 -5.14 10.35 11.37
CA LYS A 32 -4.31 9.77 12.44
C LYS A 32 -3.49 8.59 11.92
N GLU A 33 -2.24 8.48 12.36
CA GLU A 33 -1.29 7.40 12.01
C GLU A 33 -1.04 7.35 10.49
N ASN A 34 -1.17 6.18 9.87
CA ASN A 34 -0.76 5.95 8.48
C ASN A 34 -1.91 6.18 7.49
N ARG A 35 -2.84 7.07 7.84
CA ARG A 35 -4.10 7.26 7.14
C ARG A 35 -4.17 8.60 6.47
N PHE A 36 -4.89 8.66 5.36
CA PHE A 36 -5.29 9.89 4.71
C PHE A 36 -6.70 9.75 4.15
N ASN A 37 -7.33 10.88 3.84
CA ASN A 37 -8.62 10.93 3.18
C ASN A 37 -8.48 11.63 1.84
N PHE A 38 -9.09 11.02 0.83
CA PHE A 38 -9.21 11.58 -0.50
C PHE A 38 -10.58 11.23 -1.05
N ASP A 39 -11.30 12.25 -1.50
CA ASP A 39 -12.62 12.12 -2.12
C ASP A 39 -13.63 11.35 -1.22
N GLU A 40 -13.66 11.72 0.06
CA GLU A 40 -14.48 11.12 1.13
C GLU A 40 -14.16 9.65 1.48
N ILE A 41 -13.18 9.03 0.82
CA ILE A 41 -12.68 7.70 1.14
C ILE A 41 -11.42 7.81 2.02
N THR A 42 -11.38 7.03 3.10
CA THR A 42 -10.18 6.90 3.93
C THR A 42 -9.33 5.75 3.42
N TYR A 43 -8.06 6.04 3.20
CA TYR A 43 -7.03 5.10 2.78
C TYR A 43 -6.01 4.89 3.89
N GLU A 44 -5.42 3.70 3.94
CA GLU A 44 -4.41 3.32 4.93
C GLU A 44 -3.36 2.42 4.32
N THR A 45 -2.11 2.61 4.74
CA THR A 45 -0.99 1.70 4.43
C THR A 45 -0.38 1.17 5.73
N SER A 46 -0.28 -0.16 5.86
CA SER A 46 0.39 -0.78 7.01
C SER A 46 1.91 -0.61 6.88
N PRO A 47 2.67 -0.60 7.99
CA PRO A 47 4.10 -0.83 7.91
C PRO A 47 4.40 -2.22 7.32
N ALA A 48 5.62 -2.42 6.83
CA ALA A 48 6.07 -3.73 6.41
C ALA A 48 6.13 -4.70 7.61
N LYS A 49 5.94 -5.99 7.33
CA LYS A 49 6.12 -7.10 8.28
C LYS A 49 6.89 -8.24 7.61
N LEU A 50 7.60 -9.01 8.41
CA LEU A 50 8.24 -10.24 7.95
C LEU A 50 7.30 -11.43 8.14
N SER A 51 7.07 -12.18 7.07
CA SER A 51 6.20 -13.36 7.07
C SER A 51 6.81 -14.41 6.15
N GLU A 52 7.08 -15.61 6.68
CA GLU A 52 7.61 -16.74 5.90
C GLU A 52 8.87 -16.41 5.07
N GLY A 53 9.76 -15.57 5.61
CA GLY A 53 10.99 -15.14 4.92
C GLY A 53 10.76 -14.13 3.78
N CYS A 54 9.55 -13.57 3.68
CA CYS A 54 9.19 -12.50 2.75
C CYS A 54 8.79 -11.24 3.50
N LEU A 55 8.85 -10.11 2.80
CA LEU A 55 8.31 -8.84 3.28
C LEU A 55 6.89 -8.67 2.76
N GLU A 56 5.99 -8.29 3.66
CA GLU A 56 4.59 -8.04 3.35
C GLU A 56 4.18 -6.67 3.83
N PHE A 57 3.27 -6.03 3.09
CA PHE A 57 2.53 -4.87 3.57
C PHE A 57 1.12 -4.93 3.03
N GLU A 58 0.25 -4.10 3.60
CA GLU A 58 -1.15 -4.04 3.26
C GLU A 58 -1.55 -2.61 2.97
N ILE A 59 -2.43 -2.43 1.99
CA ILE A 59 -3.15 -1.19 1.77
C ILE A 59 -4.64 -1.44 1.91
N SER A 60 -5.37 -0.42 2.33
CA SER A 60 -6.81 -0.52 2.41
C SER A 60 -7.51 0.79 2.07
N SER A 61 -8.77 0.67 1.68
CA SER A 61 -9.69 1.79 1.46
C SER A 61 -11.04 1.49 2.10
N LYS A 62 -11.60 2.46 2.81
CA LYS A 62 -12.97 2.37 3.34
C LYS A 62 -13.97 2.30 2.17
N ILE A 63 -14.93 1.38 2.21
CA ILE A 63 -16.05 1.39 1.25
C ILE A 63 -16.92 2.63 1.52
N PRO A 64 -17.34 3.39 0.49
CA PRO A 64 -18.15 4.60 0.65
C PRO A 64 -19.61 4.25 0.99
N GLN A 65 -19.84 3.77 2.21
CA GLN A 65 -21.14 3.28 2.69
C GLN A 65 -22.25 4.33 2.61
N ASP A 66 -21.93 5.61 2.75
CA ASP A 66 -22.91 6.71 2.67
C ASP A 66 -23.48 6.90 1.24
N GLU A 67 -22.86 6.29 0.23
CA GLU A 67 -23.28 6.36 -1.17
C GLU A 67 -23.94 5.08 -1.69
N LEU A 68 -23.86 3.99 -0.92
CA LEU A 68 -24.38 2.69 -1.30
C LEU A 68 -25.69 2.44 -0.52
N LEU A 69 -26.70 1.88 -1.18
CA LEU A 69 -28.05 1.78 -0.61
C LEU A 69 -28.19 0.58 0.32
N ASP A 70 -27.66 -0.57 -0.10
CA ASP A 70 -27.81 -1.85 0.61
C ASP A 70 -26.47 -2.62 0.74
N ARG A 71 -26.41 -3.58 1.67
CA ARG A 71 -25.23 -4.44 1.88
C ARG A 71 -24.82 -5.25 0.63
N ASN A 72 -25.78 -5.61 -0.22
CA ASN A 72 -25.50 -6.25 -1.51
C ASN A 72 -24.68 -5.35 -2.44
N ASP A 73 -24.81 -4.03 -2.30
CA ASP A 73 -24.01 -3.07 -3.06
C ASP A 73 -22.56 -3.06 -2.59
N PHE A 74 -22.28 -3.44 -1.33
CA PHE A 74 -20.92 -3.46 -0.80
C PHE A 74 -20.13 -4.64 -1.37
N GLU A 75 -20.75 -5.83 -1.42
CA GLU A 75 -20.16 -7.01 -2.06
C GLU A 75 -19.96 -6.78 -3.57
N SER A 76 -20.93 -6.11 -4.21
CA SER A 76 -20.85 -5.73 -5.61
C SER A 76 -19.74 -4.70 -5.86
N TYR A 77 -19.60 -3.71 -4.98
CA TYR A 77 -18.54 -2.71 -5.02
C TYR A 77 -17.17 -3.36 -4.85
N PHE A 78 -17.00 -4.20 -3.83
CA PHE A 78 -15.77 -4.96 -3.60
C PHE A 78 -15.41 -5.83 -4.81
N SER A 79 -16.38 -6.55 -5.36
CA SER A 79 -16.18 -7.37 -6.56
C SER A 79 -15.78 -6.53 -7.77
N ALA A 80 -16.37 -5.36 -7.95
CA ALA A 80 -16.00 -4.43 -9.02
C ALA A 80 -14.57 -3.91 -8.85
N ILE A 81 -14.14 -3.58 -7.62
CA ILE A 81 -12.75 -3.18 -7.34
C ILE A 81 -11.79 -4.31 -7.72
N LYS A 82 -12.08 -5.55 -7.30
CA LYS A 82 -11.27 -6.72 -7.67
C LYS A 82 -11.14 -6.88 -9.18
N ASN A 83 -12.22 -6.67 -9.93
CA ASN A 83 -12.20 -6.78 -11.39
C ASN A 83 -11.35 -5.69 -12.04
N VAL A 84 -11.34 -4.47 -11.50
CA VAL A 84 -10.49 -3.39 -12.00
C VAL A 84 -9.00 -3.63 -11.72
N LEU A 85 -8.69 -4.29 -10.60
CA LEU A 85 -7.31 -4.61 -10.19
C LEU A 85 -6.78 -5.94 -10.77
N ALA A 86 -7.66 -6.84 -11.22
CA ALA A 86 -7.29 -8.13 -11.81
C ALA A 86 -6.26 -8.10 -12.96
N PRO A 87 -6.22 -7.08 -13.85
CA PRO A 87 -5.22 -7.03 -14.91
C PRO A 87 -3.84 -6.49 -14.47
N ASP A 88 -3.66 -6.07 -13.21
CA ASP A 88 -2.39 -5.52 -12.75
C ASP A 88 -1.27 -6.58 -12.72
N GLU A 89 -0.05 -6.18 -13.09
CA GLU A 89 1.11 -7.10 -13.15
C GLU A 89 1.44 -7.73 -11.79
N LYS A 90 1.47 -6.91 -10.73
CA LYS A 90 1.66 -7.36 -9.36
C LYS A 90 0.30 -7.53 -8.68
N GLN A 91 -0.16 -8.78 -8.60
CA GLN A 91 -1.37 -9.13 -7.87
C GLN A 91 -1.12 -9.22 -6.35
N PRO A 92 -2.08 -8.79 -5.51
CA PRO A 92 -2.03 -9.06 -4.09
C PRO A 92 -2.16 -10.56 -3.81
N ILE A 93 -1.49 -11.04 -2.77
CA ILE A 93 -1.62 -12.44 -2.31
C ILE A 93 -2.94 -12.70 -1.59
N ALA A 94 -3.61 -11.65 -1.12
CA ALA A 94 -4.94 -11.71 -0.55
C ALA A 94 -5.70 -10.41 -0.81
N THR A 95 -6.99 -10.54 -1.09
CA THR A 95 -7.92 -9.42 -1.22
C THR A 95 -9.14 -9.72 -0.38
N ASP A 96 -9.27 -9.00 0.72
CA ASP A 96 -10.26 -9.26 1.77
C ASP A 96 -11.21 -8.07 1.90
N MET A 97 -12.47 -8.36 2.19
CA MET A 97 -13.43 -7.37 2.69
C MET A 97 -13.40 -7.47 4.22
N GLU A 98 -12.74 -6.51 4.87
CA GLU A 98 -12.61 -6.51 6.33
C GLU A 98 -13.77 -5.75 6.95
N ASN A 99 -14.58 -6.43 7.76
CA ASN A 99 -15.67 -5.83 8.52
C ASN A 99 -15.18 -5.47 9.93
N ILE A 100 -14.98 -4.19 10.19
CA ILE A 100 -14.65 -3.70 11.53
C ILE A 100 -15.96 -3.33 12.24
N VAL A 101 -16.36 -4.16 13.21
CA VAL A 101 -17.49 -3.89 14.10
C VAL A 101 -17.03 -3.00 15.25
N HIS A 102 -17.45 -1.75 15.28
CA HIS A 102 -17.28 -0.88 16.45
C HIS A 102 -18.56 -0.88 17.29
N GLU A 103 -18.49 -1.45 18.50
CA GLU A 103 -19.48 -1.18 19.55
C GLU A 103 -19.22 0.21 20.13
N VAL A 104 -20.10 1.17 19.84
CA VAL A 104 -20.04 2.49 20.46
C VAL A 104 -20.77 2.39 21.81
N ALA A 105 -20.02 2.51 22.91
CA ALA A 105 -20.64 2.54 24.23
C ALA A 105 -21.50 3.81 24.38
N GLY A 106 -22.83 3.67 24.30
CA GLY A 106 -23.78 4.73 24.66
C GLY A 106 -25.08 4.76 23.87
N ASP A 107 -25.11 4.27 22.63
CA ASP A 107 -26.31 4.21 21.78
C ASP A 107 -26.23 2.97 20.89
N GLU A 108 -27.39 2.37 20.58
CA GLU A 108 -27.61 1.08 19.91
C GLU A 108 -27.12 0.98 18.44
N GLU A 109 -26.08 1.72 18.04
CA GLU A 109 -25.54 1.70 16.68
C GLU A 109 -24.23 0.91 16.59
N VAL A 110 -24.35 -0.33 16.10
CA VAL A 110 -23.20 -1.11 15.61
C VAL A 110 -22.75 -0.50 14.28
N LYS A 111 -21.62 0.22 14.28
CA LYS A 111 -21.04 0.75 13.03
C LYS A 111 -20.13 -0.30 12.42
N GLU A 112 -20.69 -1.06 11.47
CA GLU A 112 -19.92 -1.93 10.60
C GLU A 112 -19.19 -1.07 9.56
N ARG A 113 -17.86 -1.14 9.52
CA ARG A 113 -17.07 -0.48 8.48
C ARG A 113 -16.42 -1.55 7.62
N ASP A 114 -16.84 -1.61 6.36
CA ASP A 114 -16.25 -2.52 5.40
C ASP A 114 -15.10 -1.82 4.67
N TYR A 115 -13.95 -2.48 4.66
CA TYR A 115 -12.75 -2.04 3.97
C TYR A 115 -12.40 -3.01 2.86
N VAL A 116 -11.93 -2.48 1.73
CA VAL A 116 -11.17 -3.28 0.77
C VAL A 116 -9.74 -3.32 1.27
N ARG A 117 -9.21 -4.52 1.59
CA ARG A 117 -7.83 -4.71 2.03
C ARG A 117 -7.07 -5.57 1.03
N LEU A 118 -5.90 -5.11 0.62
CA LEU A 118 -5.02 -5.78 -0.33
C LEU A 118 -3.69 -6.07 0.37
N ARG A 119 -3.28 -7.35 0.40
CA ARG A 119 -1.99 -7.77 0.96
C ARG A 119 -1.01 -8.09 -0.15
N TYR A 120 0.15 -7.46 -0.11
CA TYR A 120 1.24 -7.72 -1.06
C TYR A 120 2.40 -8.41 -0.36
N ARG A 121 3.09 -9.27 -1.11
CA ARG A 121 4.24 -10.04 -0.64
C ARG A 121 5.38 -9.95 -1.66
N TYR A 122 6.57 -9.71 -1.15
CA TYR A 122 7.79 -9.56 -1.94
C TYR A 122 8.87 -10.45 -1.32
N SER A 123 9.47 -11.29 -2.17
CA SER A 123 10.66 -12.06 -1.78
C SER A 123 11.89 -11.16 -1.78
N PHE A 124 12.91 -11.50 -1.01
CA PHE A 124 14.15 -10.70 -1.00
C PHE A 124 14.85 -10.63 -2.35
N ASP A 125 14.76 -11.71 -3.14
CA ASP A 125 15.35 -11.76 -4.48
C ASP A 125 14.59 -10.88 -5.48
N GLU A 126 13.29 -10.66 -5.26
CA GLU A 126 12.46 -9.72 -6.04
C GLU A 126 12.79 -8.27 -5.71
N VAL A 127 13.01 -7.96 -4.43
CA VAL A 127 13.32 -6.60 -3.96
C VAL A 127 14.72 -6.17 -4.37
N CYS A 128 15.71 -7.06 -4.23
CA CYS A 128 17.11 -6.71 -4.45
C CYS A 128 17.92 -7.93 -4.91
N SER A 129 18.03 -8.11 -6.22
CA SER A 129 18.83 -9.17 -6.83
C SER A 129 20.31 -8.77 -6.93
N ASN A 130 21.20 -9.77 -6.98
CA ASN A 130 22.65 -9.52 -7.11
C ASN A 130 23.00 -8.73 -8.38
N ASP A 131 22.25 -8.94 -9.47
CA ASP A 131 22.49 -8.26 -10.74
C ASP A 131 22.16 -6.77 -10.65
N VAL A 132 21.03 -6.42 -10.02
CA VAL A 132 20.64 -5.02 -9.77
C VAL A 132 21.67 -4.31 -8.89
N ILE A 133 22.16 -5.00 -7.85
CA ILE A 133 23.18 -4.44 -6.95
C ILE A 133 24.49 -4.18 -7.70
N ALA A 134 24.92 -5.12 -8.55
CA ALA A 134 26.14 -4.96 -9.33
C ALA A 134 26.04 -3.78 -10.29
N GLU A 135 24.91 -3.63 -10.98
CA GLU A 135 24.64 -2.51 -11.87
C GLU A 135 24.66 -1.16 -11.11
N GLU A 136 24.00 -1.10 -9.96
CA GLU A 136 23.93 0.12 -9.15
C GLU A 136 25.30 0.51 -8.58
N ILE A 137 26.13 -0.46 -8.19
CA ILE A 137 27.51 -0.20 -7.77
C ILE A 137 28.32 0.41 -8.91
N THR A 138 28.19 -0.13 -10.13
CA THR A 138 28.92 0.41 -11.30
C THR A 138 28.47 1.85 -11.59
N LYS A 139 27.16 2.11 -11.61
CA LYS A 139 26.61 3.47 -11.80
C LYS A 139 27.14 4.45 -10.75
N TYR A 140 27.15 4.04 -9.49
CA TYR A 140 27.65 4.87 -8.40
C TYR A 140 29.15 5.15 -8.52
N GLN A 141 29.93 4.19 -9.01
CA GLN A 141 31.37 4.39 -9.23
C GLN A 141 31.67 5.34 -10.39
N GLU A 142 30.82 5.34 -11.43
CA GLU A 142 30.92 6.25 -12.57
C GLU A 142 30.52 7.69 -12.22
N ASP A 143 29.46 7.85 -11.41
CA ASP A 143 29.02 9.15 -10.90
C ASP A 143 28.60 9.07 -9.41
N PRO A 144 29.56 9.24 -8.48
CA PRO A 144 29.28 9.21 -7.04
C PRO A 144 28.35 10.34 -6.55
N GLY A 145 28.16 11.38 -7.37
CA GLY A 145 27.29 12.51 -7.04
C GLY A 145 25.82 12.30 -7.42
N ALA A 146 25.52 11.27 -8.21
CA ALA A 146 24.17 10.99 -8.68
C ALA A 146 23.20 10.58 -7.55
N ARG A 147 23.73 10.06 -6.44
CA ARG A 147 22.93 9.57 -5.31
C ARG A 147 23.61 9.89 -3.98
N GLU A 148 22.83 10.40 -3.03
CA GLU A 148 23.32 10.54 -1.67
C GLU A 148 23.41 9.16 -0.99
N LEU A 149 24.57 8.87 -0.39
CA LEU A 149 24.78 7.67 0.42
C LEU A 149 24.96 8.06 1.88
N PRO A 150 23.89 8.05 2.69
CA PRO A 150 24.02 8.30 4.11
C PRO A 150 24.86 7.23 4.80
N GLU A 151 25.54 7.62 5.88
CA GLU A 151 26.17 6.67 6.78
C GLU A 151 25.09 5.86 7.51
N ILE A 152 25.15 4.53 7.36
CA ILE A 152 24.22 3.61 8.01
C ILE A 152 24.98 2.87 9.11
N ALA A 153 24.49 2.97 10.34
CA ALA A 153 25.13 2.36 11.50
C ALA A 153 25.37 0.85 11.28
N ASN A 154 26.60 0.41 11.52
CA ASN A 154 27.03 -0.99 11.37
C ASN A 154 27.04 -1.53 9.92
N VAL A 155 26.90 -0.67 8.91
CA VAL A 155 27.02 -1.04 7.48
C VAL A 155 28.17 -0.25 6.86
N ASN A 156 29.33 -0.89 6.77
CA ASN A 156 30.60 -0.26 6.40
C ASN A 156 31.02 -0.49 4.94
N THR A 157 30.21 -1.18 4.15
CA THR A 157 30.50 -1.43 2.74
C THR A 157 29.59 -0.59 1.84
N LEU A 158 30.14 -0.11 0.72
CA LEU A 158 29.37 0.59 -0.31
C LEU A 158 28.17 -0.25 -0.77
N ALA A 159 28.42 -1.52 -1.11
CA ALA A 159 27.40 -2.47 -1.53
C ALA A 159 26.29 -2.62 -0.47
N GLY A 160 26.65 -2.78 0.81
CA GLY A 160 25.67 -2.90 1.88
C GLY A 160 24.78 -1.67 2.02
N ARG A 161 25.35 -0.46 1.88
CA ARG A 161 24.56 0.78 1.94
C ARG A 161 23.63 0.92 0.74
N LEU A 162 24.13 0.64 -0.46
CA LEU A 162 23.33 0.66 -1.70
C LEU A 162 22.15 -0.32 -1.63
N VAL A 163 22.40 -1.56 -1.16
CA VAL A 163 21.33 -2.57 -0.99
C VAL A 163 20.18 -2.04 -0.13
N LEU A 164 20.50 -1.43 1.01
CA LEU A 164 19.47 -0.94 1.94
C LEU A 164 18.67 0.21 1.35
N LEU A 165 19.32 1.12 0.63
CA LEU A 165 18.64 2.21 -0.05
C LEU A 165 17.79 1.73 -1.24
N LEU A 166 18.24 0.72 -1.98
CA LEU A 166 17.43 0.10 -3.04
C LEU A 166 16.17 -0.55 -2.48
N ILE A 167 16.26 -1.18 -1.30
CA ILE A 167 15.09 -1.73 -0.60
C ILE A 167 14.13 -0.61 -0.21
N GLU A 168 14.64 0.48 0.35
CA GLU A 168 13.83 1.66 0.70
C GLU A 168 13.10 2.22 -0.53
N ASP A 169 13.82 2.49 -1.62
CA ASP A 169 13.24 2.98 -2.87
C ASP A 169 12.18 2.02 -3.42
N PHE A 170 12.49 0.72 -3.43
CA PHE A 170 11.59 -0.30 -3.95
C PHE A 170 10.26 -0.28 -3.20
N PHE A 171 10.30 -0.27 -1.86
CA PHE A 171 9.09 -0.26 -1.05
C PHE A 171 8.35 1.08 -1.11
N GLN A 172 9.05 2.19 -1.23
CA GLN A 172 8.42 3.49 -1.46
C GLN A 172 7.66 3.51 -2.79
N ASN A 173 8.29 3.04 -3.87
CA ASN A 173 7.70 3.00 -5.20
C ASN A 173 6.53 2.02 -5.27
N GLU A 174 6.70 0.81 -4.72
CA GLU A 174 5.63 -0.18 -4.71
C GLU A 174 4.44 0.27 -3.86
N ALA A 175 4.65 0.77 -2.63
CA ALA A 175 3.55 1.26 -1.81
C ALA A 175 2.80 2.41 -2.50
N THR A 176 3.53 3.31 -3.16
CA THR A 176 2.95 4.42 -3.92
C THR A 176 2.11 3.91 -5.10
N ALA A 177 2.70 3.07 -5.94
CA ALA A 177 2.03 2.51 -7.11
C ALA A 177 0.78 1.70 -6.73
N ARG A 178 0.86 0.84 -5.70
CA ARG A 178 -0.29 0.04 -5.26
C ARG A 178 -1.40 0.93 -4.69
N MET A 179 -1.06 1.98 -3.95
CA MET A 179 -2.05 2.90 -3.38
C MET A 179 -2.70 3.77 -4.45
N ASP A 180 -1.93 4.37 -5.36
CA ASP A 180 -2.46 5.13 -6.51
C ASP A 180 -3.43 4.27 -7.32
N ARG A 181 -3.06 3.01 -7.54
CA ARG A 181 -3.91 2.06 -8.27
C ARG A 181 -5.22 1.72 -7.55
N LEU A 182 -5.19 1.59 -6.22
CA LEU A 182 -6.39 1.41 -5.41
C LEU A 182 -7.28 2.67 -5.43
N ILE A 183 -6.69 3.87 -5.42
CA ILE A 183 -7.41 5.13 -5.56
C ILE A 183 -8.12 5.18 -6.93
N GLU A 184 -7.41 4.89 -8.01
CA GLU A 184 -7.98 4.85 -9.37
C GLU A 184 -9.13 3.84 -9.48
N ALA A 185 -8.95 2.64 -8.92
CA ALA A 185 -9.98 1.62 -8.91
C ALA A 185 -11.24 2.11 -8.18
N ASN A 186 -11.08 2.74 -7.01
CA ASN A 186 -12.19 3.34 -6.27
C ASN A 186 -12.90 4.43 -7.08
N GLN A 187 -12.16 5.34 -7.72
CA GLN A 187 -12.74 6.38 -8.57
C GLN A 187 -13.56 5.79 -9.73
N HIS A 188 -13.00 4.80 -10.44
CA HIS A 188 -13.67 4.14 -11.56
C HIS A 188 -14.95 3.41 -11.15
N VAL A 189 -14.89 2.61 -10.07
CA VAL A 189 -16.05 1.87 -9.57
C VAL A 189 -17.12 2.82 -9.04
N ARG A 190 -16.74 3.82 -8.24
CA ARG A 190 -17.67 4.80 -7.68
C ARG A 190 -18.40 5.60 -8.78
N GLN A 191 -17.71 5.97 -9.86
CA GLN A 191 -18.35 6.61 -11.02
C GLN A 191 -19.36 5.68 -11.70
N SER A 192 -19.02 4.41 -11.88
CA SER A 192 -19.89 3.41 -12.50
C SER A 192 -21.18 3.21 -11.68
N PHE A 193 -21.07 3.13 -10.36
CA PHE A 193 -22.22 3.01 -9.45
C PHE A 193 -23.12 4.26 -9.49
N LYS A 194 -22.53 5.46 -9.47
CA LYS A 194 -23.29 6.72 -9.60
C LYS A 194 -24.10 6.78 -10.91
N GLN A 195 -23.53 6.33 -12.02
CA GLN A 195 -24.23 6.26 -13.31
C GLN A 195 -25.40 5.25 -13.28
N GLN A 196 -25.20 4.08 -12.68
CA GLN A 196 -26.25 3.06 -12.56
C GLN A 196 -27.43 3.55 -11.73
N MET A 197 -27.17 4.23 -10.60
CA MET A 197 -28.23 4.80 -9.75
C MET A 197 -29.02 5.91 -10.46
N GLN A 198 -28.34 6.75 -11.24
CA GLN A 198 -29.00 7.81 -12.02
C GLN A 198 -29.91 7.24 -13.12
N ALA A 199 -29.46 6.19 -13.82
CA ALA A 199 -30.25 5.49 -14.84
C ALA A 199 -31.49 4.80 -14.23
N ALA A 200 -31.35 4.20 -13.05
CA ALA A 200 -32.47 3.58 -12.34
C ALA A 200 -33.52 4.59 -11.84
N SER A 201 -33.11 5.84 -11.56
CA SER A 201 -34.02 6.92 -11.11
C SER A 201 -34.75 7.63 -12.25
N THR A 202 -34.35 7.40 -13.51
CA THR A 202 -34.97 7.98 -14.72
C THR A 202 -35.81 6.97 -15.51
N SER A 203 -35.89 5.72 -15.05
CA SER A 203 -36.67 4.63 -15.64
C SER A 203 -37.97 4.42 -14.86
#